data_AF-A0A9D3P6A6-F1
#
_entry.id   AF-A0A9D3P6A6-F1
#
_cell.length_a   1.000
_cell.length_b   1.000
_cell.length_c   1.000
_cell.angle_alpha   90.00
_cell.angle_beta   90.00
_cell.angle_gamma   90.00
#
_symmetry.space_group_name_H-M   'P 1'
#
loop_
_entity.id
_entity.type
_entity.pdbx_description
1 polymer ?
#
loop_
_entity_poly.entity_id
_entity_poly.type
_entity_poly.pdbx_seq_one_letter_code
_entity_poly.pdbx_strand_id
1 'polypeptide(L)'
;MSPDELVYLGILAASIPVGVLFRYLSPPVKQKAALTLGLLITIATCGIHTLHSLCTVLGTWLIIRVNWKKAPYLSLGWTFLYLLFFRMVNWFGLPSPSPFANAIQLLLTLKMVSLAYEVQSYHFEKKKDVSSFSKSPVIGRLSQEPSLYDIFSYSYCYIGMMTGPFFRYGTYVDWLEQTDPLSLPCKAPCLSRLKMVPMYAALFLGFNYLFPLSYVRTDDFMEHNFFFRFFYMVAVFFVFRMRFYSAWCGAEAVCIAAGLGCYPQGAESKPGRGPTVQYSPEPGALVEYDFKTIQNIDCYNTDFCVKVRHGMRYWNMTVQWWLHEYIYSSAPFRAYALRAGWTMLVSAYWHGLHAGYYLSFLTIPVCIAAELAMESCVRSRLGTEGQRVFDWVHWFLKMRAYDYMCMGFVLLKASDTLHYWSSIYFIIHVVALVCIAVGRLMGGKKKEKKEEESEK
;
A
#
# COMPACT_ATOMS: atom_id res chain seq x y z
N MET A 1 -8.39 22.50 5.78
CA MET A 1 -7.87 21.32 6.48
C MET A 1 -8.64 21.16 7.76
N SER A 2 -9.00 19.93 8.14
CA SER A 2 -9.58 19.69 9.46
C SER A 2 -8.52 19.85 10.57
N PRO A 3 -8.92 20.04 11.85
CA PRO A 3 -7.98 20.05 12.97
C PRO A 3 -7.10 18.79 13.02
N ASP A 4 -7.68 17.61 12.77
CA ASP A 4 -6.95 16.34 12.73
C ASP A 4 -5.88 16.32 11.63
N GLU A 5 -6.16 16.90 10.45
CA GLU A 5 -5.19 17.00 9.37
C GLU A 5 -4.02 17.90 9.72
N LEU A 6 -4.26 18.97 10.50
CA LEU A 6 -3.20 19.85 10.99
C LEU A 6 -2.33 19.15 12.05
N VAL A 7 -2.93 18.42 12.98
CA VAL A 7 -2.21 17.61 13.97
C VAL A 7 -1.35 16.56 13.27
N TYR A 8 -1.93 15.86 12.30
CA TYR A 8 -1.23 14.86 11.49
C TYR A 8 -0.03 15.47 10.73
N LEU A 9 -0.22 16.62 10.07
CA LEU A 9 0.85 17.30 9.36
C LEU A 9 1.95 17.76 10.32
N GLY A 10 1.57 18.27 11.49
CA GLY A 10 2.51 18.65 12.55
C GLY A 10 3.37 17.47 13.03
N ILE A 11 2.74 16.32 13.31
CA ILE A 11 3.46 15.09 13.69
C ILE A 11 4.41 14.65 12.57
N LEU A 12 3.94 14.66 11.32
CA LEU A 12 4.76 14.25 10.17
C LEU A 12 5.97 15.17 9.98
N ALA A 13 5.76 16.49 10.05
CA ALA A 13 6.82 17.49 9.92
C ALA A 13 7.83 17.40 11.07
N ALA A 14 7.36 17.24 12.32
CA ALA A 14 8.21 17.10 13.50
C ALA A 14 9.01 15.79 13.49
N SER A 15 8.49 14.72 12.87
CA SER A 15 9.16 13.42 12.79
C SER A 15 10.42 13.45 11.92
N ILE A 16 10.54 14.39 10.97
CA ILE A 16 11.71 14.52 10.08
C ILE A 16 12.98 14.92 10.87
N PRO A 17 13.03 16.06 11.59
CA PRO A 17 14.20 16.43 12.39
C PRO A 17 14.45 15.42 13.52
N VAL A 18 13.40 14.86 14.12
CA VAL A 18 13.55 13.77 15.09
C VAL A 18 14.26 12.57 14.46
N GLY A 19 13.91 12.18 13.22
CA GLY A 19 14.62 11.15 12.46
C GLY A 19 16.12 11.37 12.40
N VAL A 20 16.57 12.60 12.13
CA VAL A 20 17.99 12.95 12.12
C VAL A 20 18.65 12.70 13.48
N LEU A 21 17.98 13.04 14.58
CA LEU A 21 18.48 12.81 15.94
C LEU A 21 18.62 11.32 16.27
N PHE A 22 17.74 10.47 15.76
CA PHE A 22 17.78 9.03 15.99
C PHE A 22 19.04 8.35 15.43
N ARG A 23 19.76 8.98 14.49
CA ARG A 23 21.02 8.47 13.95
C ARG A 23 22.19 8.56 14.94
N TYR A 24 22.09 9.41 15.95
CA TYR A 24 23.12 9.57 17.00
C TYR A 24 22.93 8.60 18.18
N LEU A 25 21.80 7.88 18.23
CA LEU A 25 21.46 7.01 19.34
C LEU A 25 22.07 5.62 19.16
N SER A 26 22.59 5.05 20.24
CA SER A 26 22.99 3.63 20.29
C SER A 26 21.76 2.73 20.12
N PRO A 27 21.91 1.48 19.62
CA PRO A 27 20.78 0.59 19.35
C PRO A 27 19.75 0.43 20.50
N PRO A 28 20.13 0.18 21.77
CA PRO A 28 19.13 0.04 22.84
C PRO A 28 18.41 1.36 23.18
N VAL A 29 19.13 2.49 23.10
CA VAL A 29 18.53 3.82 23.33
C VAL A 29 17.59 4.18 22.18
N LYS A 30 18.00 3.89 20.95
CA LYS A 30 17.21 4.06 19.73
C LYS A 30 15.90 3.28 19.80
N GLN A 31 15.95 2.01 20.21
CA GLN A 31 14.77 1.15 20.40
C GLN A 31 13.82 1.71 21.45
N LYS A 32 14.33 2.00 22.66
CA LYS A 32 13.51 2.54 23.75
C LYS A 32 12.89 3.90 23.40
N ALA A 33 13.67 4.82 22.83
CA ALA A 33 13.19 6.13 22.41
C ALA A 33 12.12 6.03 21.33
N ALA A 34 12.28 5.14 20.35
CA ALA A 34 11.30 4.95 19.28
C ALA A 34 9.95 4.46 19.82
N LEU A 35 10.00 3.47 20.72
CA LEU A 35 8.84 2.94 21.42
C LEU A 35 8.14 4.01 22.27
N THR A 36 8.91 4.72 23.11
CA THR A 36 8.34 5.74 23.99
C THR A 36 7.69 6.86 23.18
N LEU A 37 8.37 7.39 22.16
CA LEU A 37 7.82 8.45 21.33
C LEU A 37 6.57 8.00 20.57
N GLY A 38 6.61 6.81 19.97
CA GLY A 38 5.45 6.30 19.23
C GLY A 38 4.26 5.98 20.13
N LEU A 39 4.47 5.45 21.34
CA LEU A 39 3.39 5.29 22.33
C LEU A 39 2.82 6.63 22.77
N LEU A 40 3.66 7.63 23.04
CA LEU A 40 3.19 8.97 23.42
C LEU A 40 2.32 9.58 22.31
N ILE A 41 2.77 9.50 21.06
CA ILE A 41 2.00 9.98 19.90
C ILE A 41 0.68 9.20 19.78
N THR A 42 0.70 7.87 19.92
CA THR A 42 -0.51 7.04 19.83
C THR A 42 -1.50 7.38 20.93
N ILE A 43 -1.07 7.46 22.18
CA ILE A 43 -1.94 7.77 23.32
C ILE A 43 -2.50 9.18 23.19
N ALA A 44 -1.67 10.16 22.80
CA ALA A 44 -2.09 11.55 22.64
C ALA A 44 -3.14 11.73 21.51
N THR A 45 -3.05 10.95 20.43
CA THR A 45 -3.94 11.09 19.27
C THR A 45 -5.14 10.14 19.28
N CYS A 46 -5.03 8.97 19.90
CA CYS A 46 -6.06 7.94 19.93
C CYS A 46 -6.77 7.85 21.28
N GLY A 47 -6.18 8.34 22.37
CA GLY A 47 -6.73 8.19 23.72
C GLY A 47 -7.02 6.72 24.04
N ILE A 48 -8.25 6.45 24.50
CA ILE A 48 -8.72 5.10 24.85
C ILE A 48 -8.68 4.12 23.66
N HIS A 49 -8.81 4.61 22.42
CA HIS A 49 -8.76 3.75 21.23
C HIS A 49 -7.39 3.11 21.00
N THR A 50 -6.34 3.55 21.71
CA THR A 50 -5.04 2.88 21.74
C THR A 50 -5.18 1.41 22.14
N LEU A 51 -6.16 1.06 22.99
CA LEU A 51 -6.40 -0.32 23.42
C LEU A 51 -6.68 -1.28 22.26
N HIS A 52 -7.29 -0.80 21.16
CA HIS A 52 -7.54 -1.63 19.97
C HIS A 52 -6.24 -2.15 19.35
N SER A 53 -5.29 -1.24 19.17
CA SER A 53 -3.96 -1.58 18.66
C SER A 53 -3.23 -2.54 19.61
N LEU A 54 -3.37 -2.33 20.92
CA LEU A 54 -2.74 -3.16 21.94
C LEU A 54 -3.27 -4.59 21.92
N CYS A 55 -4.61 -4.77 21.86
CA CYS A 55 -5.23 -6.09 21.73
C CYS A 55 -4.71 -6.82 20.49
N THR A 56 -4.57 -6.11 19.37
CA THR A 56 -4.07 -6.69 18.11
C THR A 56 -2.65 -7.23 18.26
N VAL A 57 -1.77 -6.45 18.87
CA VAL A 57 -0.37 -6.83 19.13
C VAL A 57 -0.29 -8.02 20.10
N LEU A 58 -0.99 -7.94 21.24
CA LEU A 58 -0.99 -8.99 22.25
C LEU A 58 -1.56 -10.31 21.73
N GLY A 59 -2.66 -10.27 20.99
CA GLY A 59 -3.25 -11.47 20.39
C GLY A 59 -2.31 -12.13 19.37
N THR A 60 -1.63 -11.33 18.54
CA THR A 60 -0.62 -11.85 17.60
C THR A 60 0.57 -12.48 18.33
N TRP A 61 1.09 -11.82 19.37
CA TRP A 61 2.15 -12.38 20.20
C TRP A 61 1.74 -13.72 20.82
N LEU A 62 0.54 -13.80 21.41
CA LEU A 62 0.03 -15.04 22.01
C LEU A 62 -0.07 -16.16 20.97
N ILE A 63 -0.58 -15.87 19.77
CA ILE A 63 -0.66 -16.81 18.65
C ILE A 63 0.72 -17.34 18.26
N ILE A 64 1.71 -16.46 18.12
CA ILE A 64 3.10 -16.83 17.79
C ILE A 64 3.67 -17.76 18.88
N ARG A 65 3.50 -17.42 20.16
CA ARG A 65 4.02 -18.18 21.29
C ARG A 65 3.38 -19.56 21.43
N VAL A 66 2.07 -19.66 21.21
CA VAL A 66 1.33 -20.93 21.36
C VAL A 66 1.54 -21.84 20.14
N ASN A 67 1.53 -21.29 18.92
CA ASN A 67 1.60 -22.09 17.70
C ASN A 67 2.29 -21.37 16.54
N TRP A 68 3.61 -21.19 16.64
CA TRP A 68 4.43 -20.59 15.58
C TRP A 68 4.24 -21.24 14.20
N LYS A 69 3.93 -22.55 14.13
CA LYS A 69 3.73 -23.25 12.85
C LYS A 69 2.49 -22.78 12.10
N LYS A 70 1.39 -22.48 12.80
CA LYS A 70 0.16 -21.97 12.19
C LYS A 70 -0.02 -20.47 12.39
N ALA A 71 0.93 -19.82 13.05
CA ALA A 71 0.85 -18.40 13.42
C ALA A 71 0.51 -17.48 12.25
N PRO A 72 1.06 -17.62 11.03
CA PRO A 72 0.70 -16.69 9.95
C PRO A 72 -0.79 -16.67 9.61
N TYR A 73 -1.41 -17.85 9.46
CA TYR A 73 -2.83 -17.97 9.14
C TYR A 73 -3.72 -17.56 10.31
N LEU A 74 -3.32 -17.93 11.54
CA LEU A 74 -4.04 -17.55 12.75
C LEU A 74 -3.96 -16.04 13.00
N SER A 75 -2.81 -15.41 12.79
CA SER A 75 -2.62 -13.96 12.90
C SER A 75 -3.37 -13.20 11.80
N LEU A 76 -3.42 -13.74 10.57
CA LEU A 76 -4.27 -13.17 9.52
C LEU A 76 -5.76 -13.20 9.94
N GLY A 77 -6.24 -14.34 10.41
CA GLY A 77 -7.61 -14.47 10.92
C GLY A 77 -7.88 -13.52 12.10
N TRP A 78 -7.00 -13.51 13.10
CA TRP A 78 -7.09 -12.64 14.27
C TRP A 78 -7.15 -11.16 13.90
N THR A 79 -6.20 -10.68 13.10
CA THR A 79 -6.11 -9.26 12.76
C THR A 79 -7.31 -8.79 11.91
N PHE A 80 -7.78 -9.61 10.97
CA PHE A 80 -8.96 -9.27 10.15
C PHE A 80 -10.28 -9.39 10.93
N LEU A 81 -10.43 -10.38 11.81
CA LEU A 81 -11.58 -10.44 12.73
C LEU A 81 -11.58 -9.28 13.72
N TYR A 82 -10.40 -8.86 14.19
CA TYR A 82 -10.30 -7.69 15.05
C TYR A 82 -10.61 -6.40 14.29
N LEU A 83 -10.24 -6.29 13.01
CA LEU A 83 -10.69 -5.19 12.15
C LEU A 83 -12.22 -5.17 12.02
N LEU A 84 -12.88 -6.32 11.89
CA LEU A 84 -14.35 -6.39 11.90
C LEU A 84 -14.92 -5.80 13.19
N PHE A 85 -14.44 -6.30 14.34
CA PHE A 85 -14.84 -5.80 15.65
C PHE A 85 -14.61 -4.30 15.76
N PHE A 86 -13.41 -3.82 15.38
CA PHE A 86 -13.00 -2.43 15.39
C PHE A 86 -13.94 -1.53 14.58
N ARG A 87 -14.49 -2.01 13.46
CA ARG A 87 -15.47 -1.28 12.64
C ARG A 87 -16.90 -1.34 13.20
N MET A 88 -17.19 -2.36 14.00
CA MET A 88 -18.53 -2.64 14.54
C MET A 88 -18.65 -2.28 16.03
N VAL A 89 -17.65 -1.62 16.63
CA VAL A 89 -17.61 -1.30 18.06
C VAL A 89 -18.87 -0.58 18.57
N ASN A 90 -19.49 0.26 17.74
CA ASN A 90 -20.72 0.96 18.08
C ASN A 90 -21.90 0.01 18.36
N TRP A 91 -21.93 -1.16 17.72
CA TRP A 91 -22.96 -2.19 17.93
C TRP A 91 -22.83 -2.83 19.32
N PHE A 92 -21.67 -2.67 19.95
CA PHE A 92 -21.40 -3.09 21.32
C PHE A 92 -21.48 -1.91 22.32
N GLY A 93 -22.00 -0.74 21.90
CA GLY A 93 -22.11 0.45 22.74
C GLY A 93 -20.79 1.16 23.03
N LEU A 94 -19.72 0.85 22.28
CA LEU A 94 -18.41 1.48 22.42
C LEU A 94 -18.27 2.67 21.45
N PRO A 95 -17.45 3.69 21.78
CA PRO A 95 -17.23 4.84 20.92
C PRO A 95 -16.57 4.45 19.59
N SER A 96 -16.93 5.16 18.52
CA SER A 96 -16.32 4.97 17.19
C SER A 96 -14.84 5.32 17.21
N PRO A 97 -13.95 4.51 16.61
CA PRO A 97 -12.53 4.80 16.63
C PRO A 97 -12.19 6.05 15.82
N SER A 98 -11.22 6.83 16.31
CA SER A 98 -10.74 8.03 15.61
C SER A 98 -10.03 7.67 14.29
N PRO A 99 -9.89 8.64 13.35
CA PRO A 99 -9.12 8.45 12.12
C PRO A 99 -7.66 8.01 12.38
N PHE A 100 -7.05 8.52 13.46
CA PHE A 100 -5.71 8.10 13.90
C PHE A 100 -5.68 6.64 14.34
N ALA A 101 -6.63 6.22 15.19
CA ALA A 101 -6.73 4.83 15.64
C ALA A 101 -6.91 3.89 14.46
N ASN A 102 -7.72 4.30 13.48
CA ASN A 102 -7.91 3.57 12.25
C ASN A 102 -6.59 3.40 11.47
N ALA A 103 -5.86 4.48 11.22
CA ALA A 103 -4.60 4.42 10.47
C ALA A 103 -3.57 3.48 11.13
N ILE A 104 -3.44 3.56 12.46
CA ILE A 104 -2.55 2.69 13.24
C ILE A 104 -3.00 1.22 13.15
N GLN A 105 -4.30 0.96 13.30
CA GLN A 105 -4.86 -0.39 13.26
C GLN A 105 -4.65 -1.06 11.88
N LEU A 106 -4.80 -0.29 10.79
CA LEU A 106 -4.55 -0.76 9.44
C LEU A 106 -3.09 -1.16 9.23
N LEU A 107 -2.13 -0.33 9.68
CA LEU A 107 -0.71 -0.62 9.55
C LEU A 107 -0.28 -1.80 10.43
N LEU A 108 -0.76 -1.86 11.67
CA LEU A 108 -0.46 -2.95 12.58
C LEU A 108 -0.97 -4.30 12.08
N THR A 109 -2.11 -4.32 11.40
CA THR A 109 -2.59 -5.54 10.73
C THR A 109 -1.53 -6.10 9.78
N LEU A 110 -0.93 -5.25 8.95
CA LEU A 110 0.12 -5.66 8.01
C LEU A 110 1.39 -6.10 8.74
N LYS A 111 1.83 -5.32 9.74
CA LYS A 111 3.02 -5.62 10.57
C LYS A 111 2.89 -6.97 11.30
N MET A 112 1.76 -7.22 11.94
CA MET A 112 1.53 -8.40 12.78
C MET A 112 1.45 -9.70 11.97
N VAL A 113 0.81 -9.66 10.81
CA VAL A 113 0.80 -10.82 9.90
C VAL A 113 2.20 -11.10 9.37
N SER A 114 2.92 -10.06 8.94
CA SER A 114 4.29 -10.20 8.42
C SER A 114 5.24 -10.75 9.48
N LEU A 115 5.15 -10.25 10.71
CA LEU A 115 5.91 -10.74 11.86
C LEU A 115 5.68 -12.24 12.08
N ALA A 116 4.43 -12.70 12.01
CA ALA A 116 4.12 -14.11 12.17
C ALA A 116 4.76 -14.98 11.07
N TYR A 117 4.80 -14.50 9.83
CA TYR A 117 5.53 -15.15 8.72
C TYR A 117 7.04 -15.15 8.94
N GLU A 118 7.63 -14.04 9.41
CA GLU A 118 9.06 -13.94 9.68
C GLU A 118 9.48 -14.88 10.83
N VAL A 119 8.70 -14.97 11.91
CA VAL A 119 8.97 -15.91 13.02
C VAL A 119 8.79 -17.36 12.59
N GLN A 120 7.75 -17.67 11.80
CA GLN A 120 7.56 -19.02 11.27
C GLN A 120 8.75 -19.45 10.41
N SER A 121 9.22 -18.57 9.52
CA SER A 121 10.37 -18.81 8.64
C SER A 121 11.64 -19.05 9.45
N TYR A 122 11.90 -18.20 10.46
CA TYR A 122 13.01 -18.38 11.40
C TYR A 122 13.03 -19.77 12.05
N HIS A 123 11.89 -20.26 12.54
CA HIS A 123 11.83 -21.59 13.17
C HIS A 123 12.02 -22.73 12.17
N PHE A 124 11.49 -22.62 10.94
CA PHE A 124 11.71 -23.63 9.91
C PHE A 124 13.17 -23.68 9.48
N GLU A 125 13.82 -22.54 9.31
CA GLU A 125 15.25 -22.45 8.98
C GLU A 125 16.13 -22.99 10.10
N LYS A 126 15.87 -22.60 11.36
CA LYS A 126 16.60 -23.13 12.51
C LYS A 126 16.52 -24.65 12.59
N LYS A 127 15.38 -25.25 12.23
CA LYS A 127 15.24 -26.72 12.14
C LYS A 127 16.04 -27.31 10.98
N LYS A 128 16.04 -26.66 9.81
CA LYS A 128 16.81 -27.10 8.65
C LYS A 128 18.32 -27.02 8.88
N ASP A 129 18.81 -25.98 9.53
CA ASP A 129 20.24 -25.83 9.88
C ASP A 129 20.68 -26.96 10.81
N VAL A 130 19.86 -27.30 11.81
CA VAL A 130 20.12 -28.43 12.73
C VAL A 130 20.09 -29.76 11.99
N SER A 131 19.18 -29.96 11.03
CA SER A 131 19.08 -31.23 10.31
C SER A 131 20.11 -31.42 9.19
N SER A 132 20.54 -30.33 8.54
CA SER A 132 21.42 -30.39 7.35
C SER A 132 22.89 -30.15 7.67
N PHE A 133 23.23 -29.78 8.92
CA PHE A 133 24.57 -29.35 9.33
C PHE A 133 25.18 -28.25 8.43
N SER A 134 24.35 -27.55 7.64
CA SER A 134 24.74 -26.50 6.72
C SER A 134 23.90 -25.27 7.02
N LYS A 135 24.54 -24.10 7.13
CA LYS A 135 23.81 -22.82 7.25
C LYS A 135 23.35 -22.42 5.87
N SER A 136 22.05 -22.48 5.62
CA SER A 136 21.49 -21.94 4.36
C SER A 136 21.56 -20.39 4.40
N PRO A 137 22.15 -19.74 3.39
CA PRO A 137 22.21 -18.28 3.29
C PRO A 137 20.84 -17.71 2.90
N VAL A 138 19.87 -17.66 3.83
CA VAL A 138 18.56 -17.04 3.58
C VAL A 138 18.62 -15.54 3.87
N ILE A 139 18.15 -14.74 2.91
CA ILE A 139 18.16 -13.28 2.96
C ILE A 139 17.05 -12.77 3.87
N GLY A 140 17.36 -11.81 4.74
CA GLY A 140 16.40 -11.25 5.69
C GLY A 140 16.04 -12.23 6.84
N ARG A 141 16.97 -13.13 7.18
CA ARG A 141 16.85 -14.05 8.32
C ARG A 141 16.81 -13.26 9.63
N LEU A 142 15.85 -13.59 10.49
CA LEU A 142 15.89 -13.14 11.88
C LEU A 142 17.02 -13.87 12.62
N SER A 143 17.88 -13.11 13.29
CA SER A 143 18.95 -13.68 14.12
C SER A 143 18.40 -14.36 15.38
N GLN A 144 17.30 -13.82 15.92
CA GLN A 144 16.64 -14.30 17.12
C GLN A 144 15.12 -14.17 17.01
N GLU A 145 14.41 -14.95 17.82
CA GLU A 145 12.96 -14.79 17.96
C GLU A 145 12.69 -13.48 18.72
N PRO A 146 11.80 -12.61 18.22
CA PRO A 146 11.51 -11.33 18.86
C PRO A 146 10.84 -11.53 20.21
N SER A 147 11.33 -10.84 21.23
CA SER A 147 10.69 -10.79 22.55
C SER A 147 9.41 -9.97 22.50
N LEU A 148 8.57 -10.06 23.55
CA LEU A 148 7.38 -9.20 23.65
C LEU A 148 7.75 -7.70 23.61
N TYR A 149 8.88 -7.33 24.21
CA TYR A 149 9.40 -5.96 24.14
C TYR A 149 9.75 -5.55 22.71
N ASP A 150 10.39 -6.43 21.94
CA ASP A 150 10.74 -6.13 20.54
C ASP A 150 9.51 -5.97 19.66
N ILE A 151 8.48 -6.81 19.89
CA ILE A 151 7.20 -6.73 19.18
C ILE A 151 6.51 -5.40 19.52
N PHE A 152 6.48 -4.99 20.79
CA PHE A 152 5.95 -3.69 21.16
C PHE A 152 6.74 -2.54 20.52
N SER A 153 8.07 -2.62 20.56
CA SER A 153 8.94 -1.60 20.00
C SER A 153 8.78 -1.44 18.49
N TYR A 154 8.61 -2.55 17.76
CA TYR A 154 8.32 -2.54 16.33
C TYR A 154 6.91 -2.01 16.01
N SER A 155 5.92 -2.44 16.80
CA SER A 155 4.52 -2.05 16.64
C SER A 155 4.33 -0.56 16.84
N TYR A 156 4.91 -0.04 17.92
CA TYR A 156 4.80 1.36 18.33
C TYR A 156 6.07 2.17 18.01
N CYS A 157 6.82 1.79 16.98
CA CYS A 157 7.89 2.64 16.44
C CYS A 157 7.25 3.90 15.83
N TYR A 158 7.68 5.09 16.25
CA TYR A 158 7.15 6.36 15.72
C TYR A 158 7.29 6.49 14.19
N ILE A 159 8.32 5.88 13.59
CA ILE A 159 8.57 5.93 12.15
C ILE A 159 7.50 5.15 11.41
N GLY A 160 6.80 5.85 10.52
CA GLY A 160 5.80 5.28 9.63
C GLY A 160 4.49 4.85 10.31
N MET A 161 4.30 5.15 11.60
CA MET A 161 3.16 4.67 12.40
C MET A 161 1.78 5.07 11.86
N MET A 162 1.61 6.31 11.40
CA MET A 162 0.29 6.84 10.98
C MET A 162 0.08 6.82 9.47
N THR A 163 1.17 6.84 8.69
CA THR A 163 1.10 7.11 7.25
C THR A 163 1.66 5.95 6.42
N GLY A 164 2.29 4.97 7.07
CA GLY A 164 3.25 4.09 6.42
C GLY A 164 4.54 4.85 6.09
N PRO A 165 5.42 4.31 5.23
CA PRO A 165 5.30 3.01 4.54
C PRO A 165 5.19 1.82 5.49
N PHE A 166 4.63 0.71 5.00
CA PHE A 166 4.80 -0.58 5.65
C PHE A 166 6.24 -1.08 5.48
N PHE A 167 6.81 -1.64 6.54
CA PHE A 167 8.11 -2.31 6.53
C PHE A 167 8.08 -3.54 7.46
N ARG A 168 8.82 -4.59 7.09
CA ARG A 168 8.97 -5.83 7.86
C ARG A 168 9.74 -5.66 9.17
N TYR A 169 9.64 -6.65 10.06
CA TYR A 169 10.38 -6.65 11.30
C TYR A 169 11.90 -6.74 11.06
N GLY A 170 12.35 -7.51 10.07
CA GLY A 170 13.76 -7.51 9.65
C GLY A 170 14.29 -6.11 9.31
N THR A 171 13.56 -5.33 8.50
CA THR A 171 13.94 -3.94 8.17
C THR A 171 14.03 -3.04 9.40
N TYR A 172 13.20 -3.30 10.41
CA TYR A 172 13.24 -2.57 11.68
C TYR A 172 14.49 -2.92 12.50
N VAL A 173 14.85 -4.21 12.57
CA VAL A 173 16.08 -4.67 13.23
C VAL A 173 17.31 -4.12 12.51
N ASP A 174 17.35 -4.18 11.18
CA ASP A 174 18.44 -3.62 10.36
C ASP A 174 18.64 -2.12 10.63
N TRP A 175 17.57 -1.37 10.89
CA TRP A 175 17.65 0.04 11.28
C TRP A 175 18.18 0.25 12.71
N LEU A 176 17.83 -0.63 13.65
CA LEU A 176 18.35 -0.57 15.01
C LEU A 176 19.87 -0.81 15.03
N GLU A 177 20.31 -1.83 14.32
CA GLU A 177 21.67 -2.40 14.36
C GLU A 177 22.65 -1.80 13.33
N GLN A 178 22.30 -0.68 12.70
CA GLN A 178 23.17 0.03 11.76
C GLN A 178 24.55 0.34 12.37
N THR A 179 25.62 -0.15 11.73
CA THR A 179 27.00 -0.04 12.23
C THR A 179 27.53 1.39 12.25
N ASP A 180 27.26 2.17 11.20
CA ASP A 180 27.63 3.58 11.12
C ASP A 180 26.46 4.39 10.54
N PRO A 181 25.47 4.76 11.38
CA PRO A 181 24.29 5.48 10.91
C PRO A 181 24.63 6.88 10.39
N LEU A 182 25.75 7.50 10.83
CA LEU A 182 26.10 8.89 10.50
C LEU A 182 26.76 9.05 9.13
N SER A 183 27.43 8.01 8.62
CA SER A 183 27.95 8.01 7.24
C SER A 183 26.89 7.78 6.17
N LEU A 184 25.69 7.29 6.53
CA LEU A 184 24.62 7.06 5.56
C LEU A 184 24.22 8.35 4.82
N PRO A 185 24.01 8.30 3.49
CA PRO A 185 23.72 9.48 2.68
C PRO A 185 22.24 9.88 2.78
N CYS A 186 21.74 10.24 3.97
CA CYS A 186 20.32 10.52 4.20
C CYS A 186 19.87 11.92 3.72
N LYS A 187 20.75 12.93 3.79
CA LYS A 187 20.37 14.35 3.58
C LYS A 187 19.86 14.62 2.16
N ALA A 188 20.63 14.23 1.15
CA ALA A 188 20.29 14.50 -0.24
C ALA A 188 19.01 13.74 -0.70
N PRO A 189 18.86 12.43 -0.44
CA PRO A 189 17.61 11.71 -0.74
C PRO A 189 16.40 12.24 0.02
N CYS A 190 16.56 12.67 1.27
CA CYS A 190 15.47 13.27 2.05
C CYS A 190 14.98 14.58 1.41
N LEU A 191 15.90 15.49 1.08
CA LEU A 191 15.56 16.74 0.38
C LEU A 191 14.96 16.49 -0.99
N SER A 192 15.51 15.53 -1.75
CA SER A 192 14.95 15.13 -3.04
C SER A 192 13.51 14.64 -2.91
N ARG A 193 13.20 13.88 -1.86
CA ARG A 193 11.86 13.36 -1.61
C ARG A 193 10.89 14.46 -1.16
N LEU A 194 11.36 15.41 -0.35
CA LEU A 194 10.56 16.54 0.14
C LEU A 194 10.31 17.62 -0.90
N LYS A 195 11.17 17.76 -1.92
CA LYS A 195 11.13 18.84 -2.92
C LYS A 195 9.73 19.11 -3.48
N MET A 196 8.96 18.05 -3.78
CA MET A 196 7.64 18.17 -4.41
C MET A 196 6.47 18.23 -3.41
N VAL A 197 6.72 17.96 -2.12
CA VAL A 197 5.66 17.92 -1.09
C VAL A 197 4.90 19.24 -0.97
N PRO A 198 5.55 20.43 -0.92
CA PRO A 198 4.82 21.70 -0.86
C PRO A 198 3.93 21.93 -2.08
N MET A 199 4.40 21.56 -3.27
CA MET A 199 3.62 21.69 -4.51
C MET A 199 2.37 20.79 -4.47
N TYR A 200 2.53 19.51 -4.09
CA TYR A 200 1.39 18.60 -3.95
C TYR A 200 0.40 19.08 -2.89
N ALA A 201 0.88 19.59 -1.75
CA ALA A 201 0.02 20.14 -0.71
C ALA A 201 -0.77 21.37 -1.20
N ALA A 202 -0.11 22.30 -1.90
CA ALA A 202 -0.76 23.48 -2.46
C ALA A 202 -1.84 23.10 -3.50
N LEU A 203 -1.52 22.17 -4.41
CA LEU A 203 -2.45 21.67 -5.41
C LEU A 203 -3.64 20.95 -4.78
N PHE A 204 -3.40 20.13 -3.74
CA PHE A 204 -4.44 19.50 -2.94
C PHE A 204 -5.39 20.56 -2.34
N LEU A 205 -4.86 21.55 -1.64
CA LEU A 205 -5.67 22.56 -0.95
C LEU A 205 -6.46 23.42 -1.94
N GLY A 206 -5.81 23.88 -3.03
CA GLY A 206 -6.45 24.69 -4.06
C GLY A 206 -7.57 23.96 -4.78
N PHE A 207 -7.32 22.74 -5.28
CA PHE A 207 -8.35 21.97 -5.98
C PHE A 207 -9.44 21.46 -5.05
N ASN A 208 -9.14 21.14 -3.78
CA ASN A 208 -10.16 20.74 -2.82
C ASN A 208 -11.11 21.89 -2.46
N TYR A 209 -10.62 23.14 -2.48
CA TYR A 209 -11.46 24.32 -2.32
C TYR A 209 -12.39 24.53 -3.52
N LEU A 210 -11.89 24.34 -4.74
CA LEU A 210 -12.66 24.53 -5.98
C LEU A 210 -13.63 23.37 -6.28
N PHE A 211 -13.23 22.14 -5.94
CA PHE A 211 -13.97 20.91 -6.25
C PHE A 211 -14.17 20.07 -4.98
N PRO A 212 -14.90 20.57 -3.97
CA PRO A 212 -15.10 19.86 -2.72
C PRO A 212 -15.92 18.59 -2.94
N LEU A 213 -15.54 17.49 -2.28
CA LEU A 213 -16.26 16.23 -2.39
C LEU A 213 -17.73 16.34 -1.92
N SER A 214 -18.02 17.23 -0.98
CA SER A 214 -19.38 17.42 -0.46
C SER A 214 -20.37 17.88 -1.53
N TYR A 215 -19.92 18.63 -2.53
CA TYR A 215 -20.78 19.12 -3.61
C TYR A 215 -21.37 17.98 -4.45
N VAL A 216 -20.65 16.86 -4.60
CA VAL A 216 -21.14 15.67 -5.32
C VAL A 216 -22.45 15.11 -4.73
N ARG A 217 -22.74 15.43 -3.45
CA ARG A 217 -23.92 14.95 -2.74
C ARG A 217 -25.11 15.92 -2.77
N THR A 218 -25.01 17.05 -3.47
CA THR A 218 -26.09 18.04 -3.52
C THR A 218 -26.96 17.86 -4.77
N ASP A 219 -28.21 18.28 -4.70
CA ASP A 219 -29.13 18.21 -5.86
C ASP A 219 -28.64 19.11 -7.01
N ASP A 220 -28.09 20.29 -6.70
CA ASP A 220 -27.46 21.19 -7.68
C ASP A 220 -26.38 20.51 -8.54
N PHE A 221 -25.67 19.52 -7.98
CA PHE A 221 -24.66 18.79 -8.74
C PHE A 221 -25.29 17.93 -9.84
N MET A 222 -26.49 17.41 -9.59
CA MET A 222 -27.20 16.53 -10.50
C MET A 222 -27.87 17.27 -11.66
N GLU A 223 -28.10 18.58 -11.51
CA GLU A 223 -28.60 19.45 -12.58
C GLU A 223 -27.56 19.68 -13.69
N HIS A 224 -26.27 19.48 -13.39
CA HIS A 224 -25.22 19.61 -14.38
C HIS A 224 -25.26 18.50 -15.43
N ASN A 225 -24.81 18.85 -16.63
CA ASN A 225 -24.72 17.90 -17.74
C ASN A 225 -23.67 16.79 -17.50
N PHE A 226 -23.71 15.77 -18.36
CA PHE A 226 -22.78 14.64 -18.32
C PHE A 226 -21.29 15.06 -18.27
N PHE A 227 -20.88 16.02 -19.09
CA PHE A 227 -19.47 16.40 -19.21
C PHE A 227 -18.93 17.04 -17.94
N PHE A 228 -19.72 17.89 -17.28
CA PHE A 228 -19.33 18.48 -16.00
C PHE A 228 -19.19 17.40 -14.93
N ARG A 229 -20.19 16.52 -14.79
CA ARG A 229 -20.15 15.45 -13.79
C ARG A 229 -18.99 14.49 -14.03
N PHE A 230 -18.73 14.15 -15.29
CA PHE A 230 -17.60 13.31 -15.71
C PHE A 230 -16.24 14.00 -15.46
N PHE A 231 -16.11 15.30 -15.70
CA PHE A 231 -14.92 16.06 -15.35
C PHE A 231 -14.71 16.13 -13.83
N TYR A 232 -15.80 16.20 -13.05
CA TYR A 232 -15.71 16.34 -11.60
C TYR A 232 -15.00 15.15 -10.93
N MET A 233 -15.18 13.90 -11.38
CA MET A 233 -14.41 12.77 -10.85
C MET A 233 -12.90 12.92 -11.11
N VAL A 234 -12.51 13.55 -12.22
CA VAL A 234 -11.10 13.83 -12.52
C VAL A 234 -10.52 14.80 -11.50
N ALA A 235 -11.26 15.86 -11.18
CA ALA A 235 -10.86 16.83 -10.16
C ALA A 235 -10.79 16.19 -8.76
N VAL A 236 -11.78 15.38 -8.38
CA VAL A 236 -11.79 14.66 -7.10
C VAL A 236 -10.62 13.69 -6.99
N PHE A 237 -10.31 12.92 -8.04
CA PHE A 237 -9.16 12.02 -8.02
C PHE A 237 -7.83 12.77 -8.03
N PHE A 238 -7.74 13.92 -8.70
CA PHE A 238 -6.57 14.79 -8.61
C PHE A 238 -6.34 15.25 -7.16
N VAL A 239 -7.38 15.75 -6.48
CA VAL A 239 -7.34 16.10 -5.05
C VAL A 239 -6.87 14.92 -4.20
N PHE A 240 -7.45 13.75 -4.43
CA PHE A 240 -7.09 12.51 -3.74
C PHE A 240 -5.60 12.17 -3.93
N ARG A 241 -5.09 12.16 -5.16
CA ARG A 241 -3.67 11.87 -5.44
C ARG A 241 -2.75 12.89 -4.81
N MET A 242 -3.00 14.19 -4.95
CA MET A 242 -2.13 15.24 -4.40
C MET A 242 -2.05 15.17 -2.85
N ARG A 243 -3.18 14.84 -2.20
CA ARG A 243 -3.23 14.56 -0.76
C ARG A 243 -2.33 13.38 -0.38
N PHE A 244 -2.45 12.25 -1.06
CA PHE A 244 -1.64 11.07 -0.76
C PHE A 244 -0.17 11.22 -1.15
N TYR A 245 0.14 11.93 -2.25
CA TYR A 245 1.52 12.21 -2.66
C TYR A 245 2.25 13.07 -1.62
N SER A 246 1.61 14.13 -1.13
CA SER A 246 2.20 14.96 -0.07
C SER A 246 2.43 14.15 1.21
N ALA A 247 1.44 13.37 1.65
CA ALA A 247 1.54 12.56 2.86
C ALA A 247 2.60 11.44 2.75
N TRP A 248 2.57 10.65 1.68
CA TRP A 248 3.48 9.50 1.51
C TRP A 248 4.91 9.94 1.23
N CYS A 249 5.15 10.96 0.40
CA CYS A 249 6.50 11.50 0.22
C CYS A 249 7.05 12.10 1.52
N GLY A 250 6.21 12.77 2.33
CA GLY A 250 6.60 13.24 3.66
C GLY A 250 6.96 12.09 4.60
N ALA A 251 6.20 11.01 4.59
CA ALA A 251 6.48 9.84 5.43
C ALA A 251 7.73 9.05 4.99
N GLU A 252 7.95 8.94 3.68
CA GLU A 252 9.21 8.43 3.13
C GLU A 252 10.40 9.28 3.59
N ALA A 253 10.25 10.60 3.60
CA ALA A 253 11.29 11.50 4.08
C ALA A 253 11.61 11.30 5.58
N VAL A 254 10.61 10.98 6.41
CA VAL A 254 10.83 10.60 7.84
C VAL A 254 11.68 9.33 7.92
N CYS A 255 11.36 8.30 7.15
CA CYS A 255 12.15 7.07 7.11
C CYS A 255 13.60 7.35 6.66
N ILE A 256 13.76 8.13 5.58
CA ILE A 256 15.08 8.49 5.03
C ILE A 256 15.89 9.28 6.05
N ALA A 257 15.28 10.28 6.71
CA ALA A 257 15.94 11.11 7.72
C ALA A 257 16.46 10.27 8.90
N ALA A 258 15.70 9.24 9.29
CA ALA A 258 16.08 8.28 10.32
C ALA A 258 17.09 7.20 9.87
N GLY A 259 17.37 7.11 8.56
CA GLY A 259 18.18 6.03 7.99
C GLY A 259 17.45 4.70 7.83
N LEU A 260 16.14 4.65 8.09
CA LEU A 260 15.34 3.42 8.02
C LEU A 260 15.13 2.99 6.56
N GLY A 261 15.42 1.72 6.26
CA GLY A 261 15.30 1.15 4.92
C GLY A 261 16.40 1.56 3.95
N CYS A 262 17.52 2.09 4.48
CA CYS A 262 18.74 2.35 3.73
C CYS A 262 19.52 1.03 3.53
N TYR A 263 19.76 0.66 2.28
CA TYR A 263 20.57 -0.51 1.94
C TYR A 263 21.54 -0.20 0.80
N PRO A 264 22.67 -0.91 0.70
CA PRO A 264 23.50 -0.89 -0.49
C PRO A 264 22.68 -1.20 -1.75
N GLN A 265 22.94 -0.52 -2.87
CA GLN A 265 22.24 -0.80 -4.14
C GLN A 265 22.39 -2.27 -4.56
N GLY A 266 23.56 -2.87 -4.27
CA GLY A 266 23.82 -4.30 -4.51
C GLY A 266 22.93 -5.26 -3.71
N ALA A 267 22.19 -4.80 -2.70
CA ALA A 267 21.19 -5.60 -1.98
C ALA A 267 19.89 -5.80 -2.79
N GLU A 268 19.75 -5.10 -3.93
CA GLU A 268 18.59 -5.10 -4.81
C GLU A 268 17.26 -4.94 -4.06
N SER A 269 17.24 -4.00 -3.11
CA SER A 269 16.12 -3.86 -2.18
C SER A 269 14.82 -3.51 -2.92
N LYS A 270 13.69 -4.05 -2.43
CA LYS A 270 12.35 -3.80 -3.01
C LYS A 270 11.40 -3.20 -1.97
N PRO A 271 10.45 -2.34 -2.39
CA PRO A 271 9.41 -1.79 -1.54
C PRO A 271 8.73 -2.84 -0.65
N GLY A 272 8.68 -2.59 0.66
CA GLY A 272 8.07 -3.49 1.66
C GLY A 272 8.90 -4.74 1.97
N ARG A 273 9.53 -5.35 0.97
CA ARG A 273 10.34 -6.58 1.12
C ARG A 273 11.65 -6.32 1.84
N GLY A 274 12.41 -5.28 1.49
CA GLY A 274 13.82 -5.17 1.92
C GLY A 274 14.79 -5.81 0.92
N PRO A 275 16.01 -6.15 1.35
CA PRO A 275 17.04 -6.82 0.54
C PRO A 275 16.51 -8.09 -0.13
N THR A 276 16.92 -8.31 -1.38
CA THR A 276 16.49 -9.49 -2.17
C THR A 276 17.64 -10.39 -2.60
N VAL A 277 18.86 -9.95 -2.38
CA VAL A 277 20.10 -10.71 -2.51
C VAL A 277 20.95 -10.51 -1.26
N GLN A 278 21.87 -11.45 -1.00
CA GLN A 278 22.84 -11.25 0.07
C GLN A 278 23.79 -10.12 -0.30
N TYR A 279 24.15 -9.30 0.67
CA TYR A 279 25.09 -8.22 0.50
C TYR A 279 26.08 -8.25 1.67
N SER A 280 27.35 -8.04 1.35
CA SER A 280 28.42 -7.88 2.33
C SER A 280 29.36 -6.84 1.71
N PRO A 281 29.19 -5.56 2.04
CA PRO A 281 30.04 -4.53 1.48
C PRO A 281 31.48 -4.78 1.95
N GLU A 282 32.43 -4.80 1.01
CA GLU A 282 33.84 -4.90 1.35
C GLU A 282 34.26 -3.69 2.21
N PRO A 283 35.05 -3.89 3.27
CA PRO A 283 35.55 -2.78 4.09
C PRO A 283 36.30 -1.75 3.25
N GLY A 284 35.81 -0.50 3.23
CA GLY A 284 36.45 0.61 2.50
C GLY A 284 36.01 0.79 1.04
N ALA A 285 35.14 -0.07 0.50
CA ALA A 285 34.57 0.13 -0.83
C ALA A 285 33.59 1.33 -0.83
N LEU A 286 33.60 2.11 -1.92
CA LEU A 286 32.58 3.14 -2.16
C LEU A 286 31.26 2.44 -2.49
N VAL A 287 30.37 2.37 -1.51
CA VAL A 287 29.06 1.72 -1.65
C VAL A 287 27.99 2.78 -1.85
N GLU A 288 27.28 2.71 -2.97
CA GLU A 288 26.07 3.51 -3.17
C GLU A 288 24.90 2.90 -2.41
N TYR A 289 24.11 3.75 -1.75
CA TYR A 289 22.93 3.35 -0.98
C TYR A 289 21.64 3.82 -1.66
N ASP A 290 20.57 3.06 -1.50
CA ASP A 290 19.22 3.49 -1.85
C ASP A 290 18.22 3.24 -0.71
N PHE A 291 17.03 3.83 -0.86
CA PHE A 291 15.92 3.72 0.09
C PHE A 291 14.71 3.04 -0.55
N LYS A 292 14.91 2.16 -1.54
CA LYS A 292 13.80 1.54 -2.30
C LYS A 292 12.89 0.71 -1.39
N THR A 293 13.41 0.18 -0.29
CA THR A 293 12.63 -0.60 0.69
C THR A 293 11.45 0.17 1.26
N ILE A 294 11.61 1.47 1.50
CA ILE A 294 10.57 2.33 2.08
C ILE A 294 9.81 3.13 1.03
N GLN A 295 10.13 2.98 -0.25
CA GLN A 295 9.41 3.70 -1.31
C GLN A 295 7.97 3.18 -1.38
N ASN A 296 7.01 4.03 -1.01
CA ASN A 296 5.59 3.74 -0.99
C ASN A 296 4.86 4.28 -2.21
N ILE A 297 5.41 5.30 -2.87
CA ILE A 297 4.80 5.93 -4.03
C ILE A 297 5.82 6.26 -5.12
N ASP A 298 5.40 6.04 -6.36
CA ASP A 298 6.02 6.60 -7.56
C ASP A 298 4.99 7.49 -8.25
N CYS A 299 5.04 8.78 -7.94
CA CYS A 299 4.07 9.78 -8.43
C CYS A 299 4.05 9.85 -9.95
N TYR A 300 5.23 9.83 -10.59
CA TYR A 300 5.33 9.94 -12.04
C TYR A 300 4.69 8.73 -12.73
N ASN A 301 5.09 7.52 -12.35
CA ASN A 301 4.56 6.33 -13.00
C ASN A 301 3.10 6.06 -12.62
N THR A 302 2.63 6.48 -11.44
CA THR A 302 1.19 6.44 -11.13
C THR A 302 0.38 7.22 -12.17
N ASP A 303 0.85 8.41 -12.54
CA ASP A 303 0.14 9.30 -13.46
C ASP A 303 0.32 8.88 -14.91
N PHE A 304 1.55 8.58 -15.32
CA PHE A 304 1.91 8.45 -16.73
C PHE A 304 2.07 7.02 -17.24
N CYS A 305 2.11 6.00 -16.37
CA CYS A 305 2.12 4.63 -16.89
C CYS A 305 0.82 4.34 -17.64
N VAL A 306 0.93 3.59 -18.73
CA VAL A 306 -0.19 3.31 -19.64
C VAL A 306 -1.15 2.29 -19.03
N LYS A 307 -0.63 1.27 -18.36
CA LYS A 307 -1.39 0.09 -17.96
C LYS A 307 -1.96 0.20 -16.54
N VAL A 308 -3.21 -0.23 -16.36
CA VAL A 308 -3.89 -0.39 -15.06
C VAL A 308 -3.06 -1.29 -14.15
N ARG A 309 -2.64 -2.46 -14.65
CA ARG A 309 -1.85 -3.41 -13.84
C ARG A 309 -0.53 -2.80 -13.34
N HIS A 310 0.11 -1.96 -14.14
CA HIS A 310 1.36 -1.30 -13.76
C HIS A 310 1.11 -0.15 -12.79
N GLY A 311 0.12 0.70 -13.06
CA GLY A 311 -0.24 1.83 -12.20
C GLY A 311 -0.51 1.41 -10.77
N MET A 312 -1.20 0.29 -10.58
CA MET A 312 -1.43 -0.27 -9.25
C MET A 312 -0.15 -0.59 -8.49
N ARG A 313 0.92 -1.01 -9.17
CA ARG A 313 2.20 -1.34 -8.52
C ARG A 313 2.98 -0.12 -8.06
N TYR A 314 2.63 1.06 -8.54
CA TYR A 314 3.27 2.34 -8.19
C TYR A 314 2.53 3.07 -7.07
N TRP A 315 1.29 2.66 -6.76
CA TRP A 315 0.47 3.23 -5.70
C TRP A 315 0.48 2.35 -4.45
N ASN A 316 0.86 2.92 -3.30
CA ASN A 316 0.96 2.20 -2.02
C ASN A 316 1.83 0.94 -2.13
N MET A 317 3.02 1.09 -2.72
CA MET A 317 3.89 0.01 -3.20
C MET A 317 4.21 -1.03 -2.12
N THR A 318 4.41 -0.60 -0.87
CA THR A 318 4.73 -1.50 0.25
C THR A 318 3.55 -2.41 0.62
N VAL A 319 2.32 -1.89 0.54
CA VAL A 319 1.09 -2.65 0.75
C VAL A 319 0.79 -3.54 -0.46
N GLN A 320 1.08 -3.09 -1.68
CA GLN A 320 0.96 -3.94 -2.88
C GLN A 320 1.88 -5.15 -2.80
N TRP A 321 3.12 -4.97 -2.31
CA TRP A 321 4.00 -6.09 -2.02
C TRP A 321 3.39 -7.03 -0.97
N TRP A 322 2.89 -6.49 0.15
CA TRP A 322 2.24 -7.27 1.21
C TRP A 322 1.05 -8.10 0.70
N LEU A 323 0.17 -7.48 -0.10
CA LEU A 323 -0.98 -8.14 -0.71
C LEU A 323 -0.54 -9.25 -1.66
N HIS A 324 0.48 -9.00 -2.47
CA HIS A 324 1.01 -10.00 -3.38
C HIS A 324 1.60 -11.21 -2.63
N GLU A 325 2.45 -10.94 -1.64
CA GLU A 325 3.17 -11.95 -0.87
C GLU A 325 2.21 -12.82 -0.05
N TYR A 326 1.33 -12.19 0.72
CA TYR A 326 0.57 -12.91 1.74
C TYR A 326 -0.85 -13.29 1.32
N ILE A 327 -1.44 -12.63 0.33
CA ILE A 327 -2.83 -12.86 -0.08
C ILE A 327 -2.92 -13.43 -1.50
N TYR A 328 -2.27 -12.80 -2.47
CA TYR A 328 -2.34 -13.27 -3.86
C TYR A 328 -1.63 -14.62 -4.02
N SER A 329 -0.46 -14.79 -3.41
CA SER A 329 0.33 -16.02 -3.52
C SER A 329 -0.33 -17.22 -2.84
N SER A 330 -1.09 -16.97 -1.75
CA SER A 330 -1.83 -17.97 -0.98
C SER A 330 -3.29 -18.15 -1.43
N ALA A 331 -3.74 -17.43 -2.47
CA ALA A 331 -5.12 -17.47 -2.94
C ALA A 331 -5.53 -18.90 -3.35
N PRO A 332 -6.75 -19.36 -3.01
CA PRO A 332 -7.20 -20.74 -3.26
C PRO A 332 -7.56 -21.02 -4.73
N PHE A 333 -7.39 -20.03 -5.61
CA PHE A 333 -7.80 -20.10 -7.01
C PHE A 333 -6.61 -20.30 -7.95
N ARG A 334 -6.78 -21.10 -9.00
CA ARG A 334 -5.78 -21.25 -10.06
C ARG A 334 -5.85 -20.13 -11.11
N ALA A 335 -7.06 -19.69 -11.46
CA ALA A 335 -7.27 -18.68 -12.49
C ALA A 335 -6.81 -17.30 -12.03
N TYR A 336 -6.02 -16.61 -12.87
CA TYR A 336 -5.46 -15.29 -12.58
C TYR A 336 -6.53 -14.27 -12.14
N ALA A 337 -7.64 -14.19 -12.88
CA ALA A 337 -8.71 -13.23 -12.59
C ALA A 337 -9.35 -13.46 -11.20
N LEU A 338 -9.54 -14.72 -10.80
CA LEU A 338 -10.09 -15.05 -9.48
C LEU A 338 -9.10 -14.74 -8.36
N ARG A 339 -7.79 -14.97 -8.58
CA ARG A 339 -6.74 -14.57 -7.63
C ARG A 339 -6.67 -13.05 -7.46
N ALA A 340 -6.76 -12.31 -8.56
CA ALA A 340 -6.80 -10.85 -8.55
C ALA A 340 -8.06 -10.33 -7.82
N GLY A 341 -9.24 -10.88 -8.14
CA GLY A 341 -10.50 -10.55 -7.47
C GLY A 341 -10.46 -10.85 -5.97
N TRP A 342 -9.93 -12.01 -5.57
CA TRP A 342 -9.71 -12.38 -4.17
C TRP A 342 -8.81 -11.36 -3.45
N THR A 343 -7.69 -11.00 -4.06
CA THR A 343 -6.75 -10.03 -3.48
C THR A 343 -7.40 -8.66 -3.31
N MET A 344 -8.17 -8.21 -4.29
CA MET A 344 -8.88 -6.93 -4.22
C MET A 344 -10.04 -6.94 -3.22
N LEU A 345 -10.71 -8.08 -3.04
CA LEU A 345 -11.73 -8.25 -2.00
C LEU A 345 -11.13 -8.11 -0.60
N VAL A 346 -10.01 -8.79 -0.35
CA VAL A 346 -9.27 -8.68 0.93
C VAL A 346 -8.75 -7.25 1.12
N SER A 347 -8.26 -6.59 0.06
CA SER A 347 -7.85 -5.18 0.11
C SER A 347 -9.01 -4.26 0.47
N ALA A 348 -10.20 -4.45 -0.12
CA ALA A 348 -11.40 -3.67 0.21
C ALA A 348 -11.78 -3.84 1.69
N TYR A 349 -11.81 -5.09 2.16
CA TYR A 349 -12.11 -5.41 3.55
C TYR A 349 -11.11 -4.77 4.52
N TRP A 350 -9.81 -4.81 4.19
CA TRP A 350 -8.77 -4.15 4.98
C TRP A 350 -9.06 -2.65 5.09
N HIS A 351 -9.45 -1.97 4.02
CA HIS A 351 -9.86 -0.56 4.09
C HIS A 351 -11.12 -0.33 4.94
N GLY A 352 -12.12 -1.20 4.87
CA GLY A 352 -13.28 -1.20 5.77
C GLY A 352 -14.55 -1.82 5.18
N LEU A 353 -15.66 -1.68 5.90
CA LEU A 353 -16.95 -2.31 5.55
C LEU A 353 -17.85 -1.46 4.65
N HIS A 354 -17.40 -0.26 4.29
CA HIS A 354 -18.16 0.63 3.40
C HIS A 354 -18.26 0.04 2.00
N ALA A 355 -19.49 -0.08 1.48
CA ALA A 355 -19.76 -0.70 0.17
C ALA A 355 -18.99 -0.04 -0.99
N GLY A 356 -18.73 1.26 -0.90
CA GLY A 356 -17.92 2.00 -1.88
C GLY A 356 -16.51 1.43 -2.07
N TYR A 357 -15.87 0.91 -1.02
CA TYR A 357 -14.59 0.22 -1.15
C TYR A 357 -14.72 -1.02 -2.03
N TYR A 358 -15.70 -1.87 -1.77
CA TYR A 358 -15.94 -3.09 -2.55
C TYR A 358 -16.24 -2.78 -4.02
N LEU A 359 -17.12 -1.79 -4.28
CA LEU A 359 -17.43 -1.34 -5.63
C LEU A 359 -16.17 -0.87 -6.38
N SER A 360 -15.29 -0.14 -5.70
CA SER A 360 -14.05 0.39 -6.28
C SER A 360 -13.04 -0.72 -6.56
N PHE A 361 -12.68 -1.49 -5.53
CA PHE A 361 -11.64 -2.51 -5.65
C PHE A 361 -12.05 -3.68 -6.57
N LEU A 362 -13.32 -4.06 -6.59
CA LEU A 362 -13.79 -5.14 -7.48
C LEU A 362 -13.98 -4.68 -8.94
N THR A 363 -13.95 -3.37 -9.22
CA THR A 363 -13.88 -2.84 -10.59
C THR A 363 -12.49 -3.03 -11.20
N ILE A 364 -11.43 -3.03 -10.39
CA ILE A 364 -10.04 -3.24 -10.84
C ILE A 364 -9.84 -4.50 -11.70
N PRO A 365 -10.22 -5.72 -11.27
CA PRO A 365 -10.02 -6.92 -12.08
C PRO A 365 -10.80 -6.89 -13.40
N VAL A 366 -11.93 -6.17 -13.47
CA VAL A 366 -12.69 -5.96 -14.71
C VAL A 366 -11.89 -5.07 -15.68
N CYS A 367 -11.32 -3.97 -15.19
CA CYS A 367 -10.46 -3.10 -15.99
C CYS A 367 -9.18 -3.82 -16.47
N ILE A 368 -8.56 -4.66 -15.63
CA ILE A 368 -7.41 -5.49 -16.03
C ILE A 368 -7.81 -6.50 -17.12
N ALA A 369 -8.98 -7.13 -17.00
CA ALA A 369 -9.47 -8.06 -18.02
C ALA A 369 -9.71 -7.35 -19.37
N ALA A 370 -10.28 -6.13 -19.33
CA ALA A 370 -10.44 -5.29 -20.52
C ALA A 370 -9.10 -4.91 -21.14
N GLU A 371 -8.12 -4.52 -20.32
CA GLU A 371 -6.76 -4.22 -20.76
C GLU A 371 -6.09 -5.39 -21.49
N LEU A 372 -6.09 -6.58 -20.87
CA LEU A 372 -5.49 -7.77 -21.47
C LEU A 372 -6.18 -8.18 -22.78
N ALA A 373 -7.51 -8.03 -22.85
CA ALA A 373 -8.29 -8.28 -24.05
C ALA A 373 -7.88 -7.35 -25.21
N MET A 374 -7.74 -6.06 -24.94
CA MET A 374 -7.36 -5.07 -25.95
C MET A 374 -5.90 -5.20 -26.38
N GLU A 375 -4.99 -5.52 -25.46
CA GLU A 375 -3.58 -5.75 -25.79
C GLU A 375 -3.40 -6.95 -26.72
N SER A 376 -4.06 -8.06 -26.40
CA SER A 376 -3.92 -9.30 -27.17
C SER A 376 -4.55 -9.21 -28.56
N CYS A 377 -5.66 -8.46 -28.70
CA CYS A 377 -6.46 -8.47 -29.93
C CYS A 377 -6.27 -7.25 -30.83
N VAL A 378 -6.05 -6.07 -30.26
CA VAL A 378 -5.94 -4.81 -31.01
C VAL A 378 -4.49 -4.37 -31.08
N ARG A 379 -3.84 -4.13 -29.94
CA ARG A 379 -2.46 -3.60 -29.92
C ARG A 379 -1.49 -4.45 -30.73
N SER A 380 -1.60 -5.78 -30.62
CA SER A 380 -0.75 -6.74 -31.32
C SER A 380 -0.83 -6.67 -32.85
N ARG A 381 -1.87 -6.02 -33.41
CA ARG A 381 -2.11 -5.88 -34.85
C ARG A 381 -1.75 -4.49 -35.39
N LEU A 382 -1.34 -3.57 -34.53
CA LEU A 382 -1.02 -2.20 -34.92
C LEU A 382 0.46 -2.04 -35.25
N GLY A 383 0.76 -1.26 -36.28
CA GLY A 383 2.11 -0.74 -36.55
C GLY A 383 2.55 0.29 -35.49
N THR A 384 3.78 0.80 -35.60
CA THR A 384 4.40 1.65 -34.57
C THR A 384 3.57 2.88 -34.20
N GLU A 385 3.05 3.63 -35.18
CA GLU A 385 2.22 4.81 -34.92
C GLU A 385 0.89 4.45 -34.27
N GLY A 386 0.24 3.39 -34.75
CA GLY A 386 -0.99 2.87 -34.16
C GLY A 386 -0.79 2.43 -32.70
N GLN A 387 0.37 1.83 -32.38
CA GLN A 387 0.70 1.48 -31.00
C GLN A 387 0.88 2.72 -30.10
N ARG A 388 1.44 3.83 -30.60
CA ARG A 388 1.53 5.07 -29.82
C ARG A 388 0.16 5.68 -29.53
N VAL A 389 -0.72 5.72 -30.54
CA VAL A 389 -2.12 6.18 -30.35
C VAL A 389 -2.84 5.27 -29.38
N PHE A 390 -2.69 3.95 -29.52
CA PHE A 390 -3.23 2.97 -28.58
C PHE A 390 -2.75 3.23 -27.16
N ASP A 391 -1.45 3.47 -26.95
CA ASP A 391 -0.91 3.72 -25.61
C ASP A 391 -1.49 4.98 -24.98
N TRP A 392 -1.68 6.04 -25.77
CA TRP A 392 -2.32 7.27 -25.27
C TRP A 392 -3.79 7.04 -24.90
N VAL A 393 -4.56 6.36 -25.77
CA VAL A 393 -5.96 6.03 -25.50
C VAL A 393 -6.06 5.14 -24.26
N HIS A 394 -5.19 4.15 -24.14
CA HIS A 394 -5.17 3.21 -23.05
C HIS A 394 -4.79 3.88 -21.72
N TRP A 395 -3.80 4.78 -21.75
CA TRP A 395 -3.46 5.66 -20.62
C TRP A 395 -4.66 6.52 -20.20
N PHE A 396 -5.36 7.14 -21.16
CA PHE A 396 -6.53 7.97 -20.89
C PHE A 396 -7.63 7.15 -20.22
N LEU A 397 -7.98 5.97 -20.79
CA LEU A 397 -8.98 5.07 -20.23
C LEU A 397 -8.59 4.58 -18.83
N LYS A 398 -7.31 4.25 -18.60
CA LYS A 398 -6.79 3.91 -17.27
C LYS A 398 -7.02 5.05 -16.28
N MET A 399 -6.69 6.28 -16.64
CA MET A 399 -6.91 7.43 -15.75
C MET A 399 -8.40 7.63 -15.45
N ARG A 400 -9.28 7.55 -16.46
CA ARG A 400 -10.74 7.62 -16.26
C ARG A 400 -11.27 6.48 -15.37
N ALA A 401 -10.72 5.28 -15.50
CA ALA A 401 -11.06 4.16 -14.61
C ALA A 401 -10.63 4.43 -13.17
N TYR A 402 -9.46 5.02 -12.96
CA TYR A 402 -9.00 5.42 -11.62
C TYR A 402 -9.85 6.53 -11.03
N ASP A 403 -10.22 7.55 -11.82
CA ASP A 403 -11.13 8.61 -11.41
C ASP A 403 -12.47 8.03 -10.93
N TYR A 404 -13.03 7.11 -11.71
CA TYR A 404 -14.30 6.45 -11.45
C TYR A 404 -14.26 5.55 -10.20
N MET A 405 -13.19 4.77 -10.02
CA MET A 405 -12.97 3.96 -8.81
C MET A 405 -12.70 4.83 -7.58
N CYS A 406 -12.02 5.97 -7.73
CA CYS A 406 -11.83 6.90 -6.64
C CYS A 406 -13.17 7.39 -6.09
N MET A 407 -14.17 7.65 -6.94
CA MET A 407 -15.49 8.07 -6.51
C MET A 407 -16.13 7.08 -5.55
N GLY A 408 -16.10 5.77 -5.86
CA GLY A 408 -16.58 4.76 -4.93
C GLY A 408 -15.78 4.73 -3.62
N PHE A 409 -14.46 4.91 -3.70
CA PHE A 409 -13.59 4.89 -2.52
C PHE A 409 -13.86 6.06 -1.57
N VAL A 410 -14.14 7.26 -2.10
CA VAL A 410 -14.33 8.46 -1.28
C VAL A 410 -15.80 8.73 -0.90
N LEU A 411 -16.77 8.23 -1.67
CA LEU A 411 -18.19 8.39 -1.35
C LEU A 411 -18.66 7.41 -0.26
N LEU A 412 -17.99 6.27 -0.11
CA LEU A 412 -18.19 5.23 0.91
C LEU A 412 -19.54 4.49 0.83
N LYS A 413 -20.67 5.19 0.73
CA LYS A 413 -22.02 4.58 0.68
C LYS A 413 -22.31 4.01 -0.71
N ALA A 414 -23.00 2.87 -0.75
CA ALA A 414 -23.47 2.28 -2.00
C ALA A 414 -24.43 3.22 -2.73
N SER A 415 -25.38 3.83 -2.01
CA SER A 415 -26.35 4.78 -2.57
C SER A 415 -25.66 5.93 -3.30
N ASP A 416 -24.73 6.61 -2.62
CA ASP A 416 -24.03 7.78 -3.15
C ASP A 416 -23.18 7.39 -4.36
N THR A 417 -22.48 6.26 -4.27
CA THR A 417 -21.62 5.75 -5.35
C THR A 417 -22.43 5.37 -6.58
N LEU A 418 -23.51 4.59 -6.41
CA LEU A 418 -24.35 4.13 -7.51
C LEU A 418 -25.14 5.28 -8.14
N HIS A 419 -25.58 6.25 -7.34
CA HIS A 419 -26.25 7.45 -7.84
C HIS A 419 -25.30 8.31 -8.68
N TYR A 420 -24.07 8.53 -8.21
CA TYR A 420 -23.07 9.22 -9.00
C TYR A 420 -22.72 8.46 -10.28
N TRP A 421 -22.48 7.15 -10.18
CA TRP A 421 -22.15 6.31 -11.34
C TRP A 421 -23.29 6.20 -12.36
N SER A 422 -24.55 6.18 -11.93
CA SER A 422 -25.70 6.20 -12.83
C SER A 422 -25.84 7.54 -13.57
N SER A 423 -25.49 8.65 -12.91
CA SER A 423 -25.47 9.99 -13.53
C SER A 423 -24.51 10.11 -14.72
N ILE A 424 -23.49 9.25 -14.74
CA ILE A 424 -22.51 9.09 -15.84
C ILE A 424 -22.66 7.74 -16.56
N TYR A 425 -23.85 7.14 -16.48
CA TYR A 425 -24.27 5.94 -17.23
C TYR A 425 -23.38 4.71 -17.04
N PHE A 426 -22.71 4.57 -15.90
CA PHE A 426 -21.76 3.49 -15.63
C PHE A 426 -20.69 3.34 -16.73
N ILE A 427 -20.30 4.45 -17.37
CA ILE A 427 -19.54 4.46 -18.62
C ILE A 427 -18.25 3.62 -18.57
N ILE A 428 -17.55 3.58 -17.43
CA ILE A 428 -16.32 2.79 -17.29
C ILE A 428 -16.58 1.29 -17.31
N HIS A 429 -17.65 0.81 -16.63
CA HIS A 429 -18.03 -0.61 -16.72
C HIS A 429 -18.48 -0.97 -18.13
N VAL A 430 -19.29 -0.12 -18.76
CA VAL A 430 -19.75 -0.34 -20.14
C VAL A 430 -18.56 -0.46 -21.09
N VAL A 431 -17.62 0.49 -21.06
CA VAL A 431 -16.41 0.45 -21.90
C VAL A 431 -15.58 -0.81 -21.61
N ALA A 432 -15.35 -1.15 -20.33
CA ALA A 432 -14.59 -2.34 -19.98
C ALA A 432 -15.24 -3.63 -20.50
N LEU A 433 -16.56 -3.77 -20.36
CA LEU A 433 -17.30 -4.93 -20.86
C LEU A 433 -17.28 -5.01 -22.39
N VAL A 434 -17.41 -3.88 -23.09
CA VAL A 434 -17.28 -3.81 -24.55
C VAL A 434 -15.87 -4.24 -24.98
N CYS A 435 -14.81 -3.74 -24.35
CA CYS A 435 -13.43 -4.16 -24.62
C CYS A 435 -13.22 -5.67 -24.42
N ILE A 436 -13.78 -6.24 -23.34
CA ILE A 436 -13.74 -7.69 -23.09
C ILE A 436 -14.48 -8.46 -24.19
N ALA A 437 -15.69 -8.02 -24.57
CA ALA A 437 -16.49 -8.66 -25.60
C ALA A 437 -15.78 -8.63 -26.97
N VAL A 438 -15.26 -7.47 -27.37
CA VAL A 438 -14.48 -7.29 -28.60
C VAL A 438 -13.25 -8.21 -28.59
N GLY A 439 -12.49 -8.25 -27.49
CA GLY A 439 -11.34 -9.14 -27.39
C GLY A 439 -11.71 -10.62 -27.49
N ARG A 440 -12.84 -11.05 -26.92
CA ARG A 440 -13.33 -12.44 -27.08
C ARG A 440 -13.71 -12.75 -28.52
N LEU A 441 -14.46 -11.87 -29.19
CA LEU A 441 -14.89 -12.05 -30.58
C LEU A 441 -13.71 -12.07 -31.56
N MET A 442 -12.70 -11.21 -31.33
CA MET A 442 -11.49 -11.16 -32.17
C MET A 442 -10.51 -12.29 -31.86
N GLY A 443 -10.47 -12.77 -30.62
CA GLY A 443 -9.65 -13.88 -30.17
C GLY A 443 -10.16 -15.25 -30.63
N GLY A 444 -11.49 -15.46 -30.65
CA GLY A 444 -12.12 -16.67 -31.20
C GLY A 444 -11.71 -16.95 -32.64
N LYS A 445 -11.73 -15.91 -33.49
CA LYS A 445 -11.28 -15.99 -34.89
C LYS A 445 -9.82 -16.41 -35.08
N LYS A 446 -8.95 -16.19 -34.08
CA LYS A 446 -7.54 -16.61 -34.12
C LYS A 446 -7.38 -18.09 -33.75
N LYS A 447 -8.27 -18.62 -32.92
CA LYS A 447 -8.27 -20.04 -32.56
C LYS A 447 -8.84 -20.87 -33.70
N GLU A 448 -9.94 -20.43 -34.32
CA GLU A 448 -10.52 -21.03 -35.52
C GLU A 448 -9.52 -21.04 -36.69
N LYS A 449 -8.85 -19.92 -36.99
CA LYS A 449 -7.80 -19.89 -38.03
C LYS A 449 -6.61 -20.82 -37.75
N LYS A 450 -6.22 -20.98 -36.48
CA LYS A 450 -5.12 -21.89 -36.10
C LYS A 450 -5.53 -23.35 -36.17
N GLU A 451 -6.79 -23.66 -35.87
CA GLU A 451 -7.34 -25.01 -36.03
C GLU A 451 -7.46 -25.36 -37.52
N GLU A 452 -7.94 -24.43 -38.36
CA GLU A 452 -7.98 -24.58 -39.84
C GLU A 452 -6.59 -24.69 -40.50
N GLU A 453 -5.56 -24.01 -39.98
CA GLU A 453 -4.17 -24.12 -40.45
C GLU A 453 -3.47 -25.39 -39.95
N SER A 454 -3.97 -26.04 -38.89
CA SER A 454 -3.42 -27.31 -38.37
C SER A 454 -4.06 -28.56 -38.98
N GLU A 455 -5.22 -28.40 -39.63
CA GLU A 455 -5.93 -29.46 -40.36
C GLU A 455 -5.59 -29.50 -41.86
N LYS A 456 -4.71 -28.60 -42.33
CA LYS A 456 -4.09 -28.63 -43.66
C LYS A 456 -2.64 -29.03 -43.57
#